data_AF-A0A1Q2CRW3-F1
#
_entry.id   AF-A0A1Q2CRW3-F1
#
_cell.length_a   1.000
_cell.length_b   1.000
_cell.length_c   1.000
_cell.angle_alpha   90.00
_cell.angle_beta   90.00
_cell.angle_gamma   90.00
#
_symmetry.space_group_name_H-M   'P 1'
#
loop_
_entity.id
_entity.type
_entity.pdbx_description
1 polymer ?
#
loop_
_entity_poly.entity_id
_entity_poly.type
_entity_poly.pdbx_seq_one_letter_code
_entity_poly.pdbx_strand_id
1 'polypeptide(L)'
;MIVGLCAVVAVGAVVATLVLTGQGSTAAVPEVVAPQPSVQMTVSPDPEPTTVEPTQQETVFVTLTPSPAPDEPARVDPPSTEGPATIETLTTDGAVSFMNDYLRRVVADPADGWRLLSTRRQQVEDRESYYTYWPSLSSASVSGCVYEPSGSLDCRVNTVDKAGKTGSSEARFWLTSENGQIVIDVAGGGGPEQLAAEDELERLRLESTAGLVHDDRWVAELSAKRPGISDPMQTAANGTHVFYLADILAEHQHLQARLPDTPLLMLRREDWGKQGRDLWHTVADPGGFTSAADVDAWCAATFPELSGKELANQCTPRQMTAPHD
;
A
#
# COMPACT_ATOMS: atom_id res chain seq x y z
N MET A 1 17.55 5.84 25.26
CA MET A 1 18.06 6.19 23.92
C MET A 1 17.81 4.97 23.06
N ILE A 2 16.57 4.82 22.59
CA ILE A 2 16.09 3.62 21.90
C ILE A 2 15.74 4.05 20.49
N VAL A 3 16.37 3.41 19.52
CA VAL A 3 16.24 3.65 18.08
C VAL A 3 14.90 3.07 17.63
N GLY A 4 13.94 3.93 17.30
CA GLY A 4 12.65 3.55 16.72
C GLY A 4 12.82 3.14 15.26
N LEU A 5 12.40 1.93 14.93
CA LEU A 5 12.45 1.37 13.58
C LEU A 5 11.19 1.85 12.81
N CYS A 6 11.33 2.91 12.02
CA CYS A 6 10.24 3.50 11.25
C CYS A 6 9.85 2.67 10.03
N ALA A 7 8.54 2.47 9.87
CA ALA A 7 7.95 1.91 8.66
C ALA A 7 7.92 2.96 7.54
N VAL A 8 9.05 3.11 6.84
CA VAL A 8 9.05 3.66 5.49
C VAL A 8 8.31 2.63 4.62
N VAL A 9 7.15 2.99 4.07
CA VAL A 9 6.55 2.22 2.97
C VAL A 9 7.35 2.53 1.71
N ALA A 10 8.59 2.02 1.69
CA ALA A 10 9.35 1.71 0.50
C ALA A 10 9.38 0.17 0.47
N VAL A 11 8.67 -0.40 -0.48
CA VAL A 11 8.70 -1.84 -0.72
C VAL A 11 10.14 -2.24 -1.03
N GLY A 12 10.68 -3.23 -0.31
CA GLY A 12 11.83 -4.02 -0.72
C GLY A 12 13.23 -3.47 -0.40
N ALA A 13 13.72 -3.74 0.81
CA ALA A 13 15.15 -3.90 1.05
C ALA A 13 15.43 -5.34 1.53
N VAL A 14 15.85 -6.19 0.58
CA VAL A 14 16.48 -7.49 0.86
C VAL A 14 17.83 -7.21 1.52
N VAL A 15 17.95 -7.50 2.81
CA VAL A 15 19.23 -7.59 3.51
C VAL A 15 19.68 -9.05 3.49
N ALA A 16 20.47 -9.38 2.49
CA ALA A 16 21.30 -10.58 2.51
C ALA A 16 22.43 -10.36 3.53
N THR A 17 22.41 -11.09 4.64
CA THR A 17 23.56 -11.17 5.54
C THR A 17 24.24 -12.51 5.31
N LEU A 18 25.45 -12.44 4.77
CA LEU A 18 26.32 -13.58 4.51
C LEU A 18 26.97 -14.07 5.82
N VAL A 19 26.90 -15.40 5.97
CA VAL A 19 27.61 -16.34 6.83
C VAL A 19 28.99 -15.88 7.35
N LEU A 20 29.24 -16.09 8.65
CA LEU A 20 30.52 -16.54 9.21
C LEU A 20 30.33 -17.31 10.55
N THR A 21 30.43 -18.64 10.43
CA THR A 21 31.00 -19.66 11.34
C THR A 21 30.98 -19.48 12.88
N GLY A 22 30.41 -20.48 13.57
CA GLY A 22 30.70 -20.77 14.98
C GLY A 22 29.99 -22.03 15.49
N GLN A 23 30.75 -23.04 15.90
CA GLN A 23 30.36 -24.43 16.17
C GLN A 23 29.66 -24.67 17.53
N GLY A 24 28.86 -25.76 17.57
CA GLY A 24 28.45 -26.49 18.79
C GLY A 24 27.17 -27.30 18.56
N SER A 25 27.20 -28.56 18.09
CA SER A 25 27.07 -29.81 18.91
C SER A 25 26.00 -29.67 20.02
N THR A 26 24.90 -30.42 20.11
CA THR A 26 24.48 -31.82 19.83
C THR A 26 22.93 -31.82 19.88
N ALA A 27 22.12 -32.68 19.26
CA ALA A 27 22.06 -34.14 19.30
C ALA A 27 21.06 -34.66 18.24
N ALA A 28 21.32 -35.87 17.75
CA ALA A 28 20.56 -36.56 16.71
C ALA A 28 19.25 -37.19 17.20
N VAL A 29 18.25 -37.23 16.33
CA VAL A 29 17.08 -38.14 16.38
C VAL A 29 16.84 -38.65 14.95
N PRO A 30 16.57 -39.96 14.75
CA PRO A 30 16.73 -40.61 13.45
C PRO A 30 15.60 -40.34 12.46
N GLU A 31 16.04 -40.33 11.20
CA GLU A 31 15.34 -40.18 9.94
C GLU A 31 14.42 -41.37 9.64
N VAL A 32 13.13 -41.09 9.37
CA VAL A 32 12.18 -42.06 8.82
C VAL A 32 12.16 -41.87 7.31
N VAL A 33 12.85 -42.76 6.60
CA VAL A 33 12.91 -42.82 5.14
C VAL A 33 11.62 -43.44 4.61
N ALA A 34 10.82 -42.64 3.89
CA ALA A 34 9.72 -43.13 3.07
C ALA A 34 10.23 -43.42 1.63
N PRO A 35 9.76 -44.47 0.95
CA PRO A 35 10.24 -44.86 -0.37
C PRO A 35 9.81 -43.86 -1.45
N GLN A 36 10.77 -43.46 -2.29
CA GLN A 36 10.52 -42.61 -3.45
C GLN A 36 9.81 -43.37 -4.58
N PRO A 37 8.84 -42.76 -5.28
CA PRO A 37 8.24 -43.33 -6.47
C PRO A 37 9.20 -43.27 -7.68
N SER A 38 9.19 -44.36 -8.45
CA SER A 38 9.98 -44.57 -9.66
C SER A 38 9.75 -43.49 -10.72
N VAL A 39 10.83 -42.78 -11.10
CA VAL A 39 10.84 -41.84 -12.22
C VAL A 39 10.84 -42.63 -13.53
N GLN A 40 9.73 -42.55 -14.28
CA GLN A 40 9.67 -42.99 -15.67
C GLN A 40 10.35 -41.94 -16.56
N MET A 41 11.45 -42.33 -17.22
CA MET A 41 12.12 -41.50 -18.22
C MET A 41 11.24 -41.41 -19.48
N THR A 42 10.65 -40.25 -19.72
CA THR A 42 10.04 -39.91 -21.01
C THR A 42 11.12 -39.39 -21.94
N VAL A 43 11.31 -40.09 -23.06
CA VAL A 43 12.22 -39.74 -24.15
C VAL A 43 11.56 -38.62 -24.96
N SER A 44 12.18 -37.44 -25.02
CA SER A 44 11.80 -36.36 -25.92
C SER A 44 12.21 -36.71 -27.37
N PRO A 45 11.34 -36.53 -28.37
CA PRO A 45 11.70 -36.66 -29.78
C PRO A 45 12.49 -35.45 -30.30
N ASP A 46 13.36 -35.73 -31.29
CA ASP A 46 14.23 -34.82 -32.02
C ASP A 46 13.53 -33.56 -32.58
N PRO A 47 14.24 -32.42 -32.69
CA PRO A 47 13.73 -31.22 -33.34
C PRO A 47 13.70 -31.36 -34.88
N GLU A 48 12.58 -30.97 -35.48
CA GLU A 48 12.41 -30.83 -36.93
C GLU A 48 13.33 -29.77 -37.56
N PRO A 49 13.70 -29.92 -38.85
CA PRO A 49 14.62 -29.02 -39.53
C PRO A 49 13.97 -27.68 -39.91
N THR A 50 14.66 -26.60 -39.58
CA THR A 50 14.32 -25.21 -39.93
C THR A 50 14.41 -25.00 -41.44
N THR A 51 13.27 -24.71 -42.08
CA THR A 51 13.21 -24.19 -43.45
C THR A 51 13.54 -22.70 -43.44
N VAL A 52 14.62 -22.31 -44.11
CA VAL A 52 15.02 -20.91 -44.29
C VAL A 52 14.30 -20.33 -45.51
N GLU A 53 13.47 -19.32 -45.31
CA GLU A 53 12.73 -18.61 -46.34
C GLU A 53 13.61 -17.48 -46.96
N PRO A 54 13.62 -17.26 -48.28
CA PRO A 54 14.51 -16.31 -48.92
C PRO A 54 14.08 -14.85 -48.71
N THR A 55 15.06 -14.02 -48.34
CA THR A 55 14.97 -12.57 -48.22
C THR A 55 14.64 -11.92 -49.57
N GLN A 56 13.45 -11.31 -49.70
CA GLN A 56 13.12 -10.42 -50.80
C GLN A 56 13.68 -9.02 -50.51
N GLN A 57 14.51 -8.51 -51.42
CA GLN A 57 14.98 -7.13 -51.40
C GLN A 57 13.94 -6.23 -52.06
N GLU A 58 13.20 -5.45 -51.26
CA GLU A 58 12.38 -4.37 -51.77
C GLU A 58 13.25 -3.17 -52.18
N THR A 59 13.11 -2.76 -53.44
CA THR A 59 13.75 -1.57 -53.99
C THR A 59 12.79 -0.39 -53.78
N VAL A 60 13.13 0.52 -52.85
CA VAL A 60 12.34 1.73 -52.59
C VAL A 60 12.67 2.79 -53.62
N PHE A 61 11.69 3.15 -54.46
CA PHE A 61 11.76 4.33 -55.33
C PHE A 61 11.30 5.56 -54.54
N VAL A 62 12.20 6.53 -54.34
CA VAL A 62 11.89 7.83 -53.74
C VAL A 62 11.36 8.76 -54.84
N THR A 63 10.04 8.97 -54.86
CA THR A 63 9.41 10.02 -55.67
C THR A 63 9.49 11.34 -54.92
N LEU A 64 10.29 12.29 -55.41
CA LEU A 64 10.36 13.64 -54.87
C LEU A 64 9.09 14.42 -55.25
N THR A 65 8.22 14.70 -54.28
CA THR A 65 7.09 15.61 -54.43
C THR A 65 7.60 17.06 -54.47
N PRO A 66 7.15 17.91 -55.42
CA PRO A 66 7.53 19.32 -55.44
C PRO A 66 7.01 20.07 -54.22
N SER A 67 7.87 20.92 -53.65
CA SER A 67 7.64 21.78 -52.49
C SER A 67 6.41 22.69 -52.69
N PRO A 68 5.44 22.72 -51.77
CA PRO A 68 4.41 23.75 -51.77
C PRO A 68 5.00 25.13 -51.44
N ALA A 69 4.34 26.16 -51.97
CA ALA A 69 4.65 27.57 -51.77
C ALA A 69 4.51 27.98 -50.29
N PRO A 70 5.19 29.05 -49.83
CA PRO A 70 5.13 29.47 -48.43
C PRO A 70 3.73 29.99 -48.07
N ASP A 71 3.04 29.26 -47.20
CA ASP A 71 1.76 29.64 -46.63
C ASP A 71 1.90 30.78 -45.60
N GLU A 72 0.85 31.58 -45.60
CA GLU A 72 0.51 32.73 -44.75
C GLU A 72 0.83 32.52 -43.26
N PRO A 73 1.37 33.52 -42.53
CA PRO A 73 1.73 33.37 -41.13
C PRO A 73 0.50 33.02 -40.28
N ALA A 74 0.56 31.86 -39.64
CA ALA A 74 -0.47 31.35 -38.75
C ALA A 74 -0.83 32.40 -37.68
N ARG A 75 -2.14 32.64 -37.51
CA ARG A 75 -2.67 33.35 -36.34
C ARG A 75 -2.20 32.63 -35.09
N VAL A 76 -1.44 33.34 -34.26
CA VAL A 76 -1.11 32.92 -32.90
C VAL A 76 -2.37 33.15 -32.07
N ASP A 77 -3.09 32.07 -31.75
CA ASP A 77 -4.16 32.14 -30.76
C ASP A 77 -3.55 32.56 -29.41
N PRO A 78 -4.21 33.47 -28.66
CA PRO A 78 -3.71 33.91 -27.36
C PRO A 78 -3.60 32.71 -26.41
N PRO A 79 -2.57 32.66 -25.53
CA PRO A 79 -2.36 31.55 -24.63
C PRO A 79 -3.58 31.35 -23.74
N SER A 80 -4.18 30.16 -23.81
CA SER A 80 -5.20 29.71 -22.88
C SER A 80 -4.70 29.94 -21.47
N THR A 81 -5.46 30.71 -20.69
CA THR A 81 -5.20 30.92 -19.27
C THR A 81 -5.57 29.62 -18.57
N GLU A 82 -4.65 28.65 -18.54
CA GLU A 82 -4.81 27.43 -17.75
C GLU A 82 -4.95 27.85 -16.29
N GLY A 83 -6.13 27.58 -15.72
CA GLY A 83 -6.37 27.76 -14.29
C GLY A 83 -5.41 26.88 -13.47
N PRO A 84 -5.33 27.11 -12.14
CA PRO A 84 -4.51 26.27 -11.28
C PRO A 84 -4.92 24.80 -11.42
N ALA A 85 -3.94 23.91 -11.58
CA ALA A 85 -4.18 22.49 -11.72
C ALA A 85 -4.87 21.93 -10.45
N THR A 86 -6.07 21.41 -10.62
CA THR A 86 -6.78 20.66 -9.57
C THR A 86 -6.69 19.17 -9.87
N ILE A 87 -6.90 18.33 -8.85
CA ILE A 87 -6.94 16.86 -9.02
C ILE A 87 -8.01 16.44 -10.02
N GLU A 88 -9.15 17.14 -10.06
CA GLU A 88 -10.25 16.90 -10.99
C GLU A 88 -9.82 17.07 -12.47
N THR A 89 -8.78 17.87 -12.71
CA THR A 89 -8.23 18.13 -14.05
C THR A 89 -6.91 17.41 -14.32
N LEU A 90 -6.38 16.66 -13.34
CA LEU A 90 -5.08 16.02 -13.45
C LEU A 90 -5.18 14.80 -14.37
N THR A 91 -4.39 14.80 -15.45
CA THR A 91 -4.26 13.65 -16.34
C THR A 91 -3.23 12.66 -15.81
N THR A 92 -3.22 11.43 -16.33
CA THR A 92 -2.18 10.44 -16.01
C THR A 92 -0.78 10.99 -16.29
N ASP A 93 -0.56 11.63 -17.44
CA ASP A 93 0.75 12.22 -17.79
C ASP A 93 1.12 13.36 -16.83
N GLY A 94 0.14 14.17 -16.41
CA GLY A 94 0.31 15.21 -15.40
C GLY A 94 0.74 14.64 -14.05
N ALA A 95 0.06 13.58 -13.58
CA ALA A 95 0.38 12.89 -12.32
C ALA A 95 1.78 12.25 -12.35
N VAL A 96 2.14 11.59 -13.46
CA VAL A 96 3.47 10.97 -13.66
C VAL A 96 4.56 12.03 -13.74
N SER A 97 4.31 13.14 -14.44
CA SER A 97 5.23 14.27 -14.51
C SER A 97 5.46 14.89 -13.13
N PHE A 98 4.38 15.16 -12.39
CA PHE A 98 4.43 15.63 -11.01
C PHE A 98 5.27 14.70 -10.12
N MET A 99 5.00 13.39 -10.17
CA MET A 99 5.71 12.43 -9.31
C MET A 99 7.20 12.35 -9.63
N ASN A 100 7.58 12.37 -10.91
CA ASN A 100 9.00 12.43 -11.29
C ASN A 100 9.67 13.75 -10.89
N ASP A 101 8.95 14.87 -10.94
CA ASP A 101 9.46 16.16 -10.46
C ASP A 101 9.66 16.16 -8.93
N TYR A 102 8.67 15.65 -8.18
CA TYR A 102 8.77 15.43 -6.73
C TYR A 102 9.99 14.58 -6.37
N LEU A 103 10.13 13.40 -7.00
CA LEU A 103 11.25 12.47 -6.72
C LEU A 103 12.61 13.10 -7.02
N ARG A 104 12.71 13.88 -8.10
CA ARG A 104 13.93 14.61 -8.43
C ARG A 104 14.26 15.67 -7.37
N ARG A 105 13.26 16.44 -6.92
CA ARG A 105 13.42 17.48 -5.90
C ARG A 105 13.80 16.89 -4.56
N VAL A 106 13.10 15.88 -4.08
CA VAL A 106 13.36 15.32 -2.75
C VAL A 106 14.74 14.66 -2.64
N VAL A 107 15.24 14.05 -3.72
CA VAL A 107 16.61 13.51 -3.77
C VAL A 107 17.66 14.62 -3.77
N ALA A 108 17.39 15.77 -4.41
CA ALA A 108 18.30 16.90 -4.48
C ALA A 108 18.28 17.77 -3.20
N ASP A 109 17.08 18.06 -2.70
CA ASP A 109 16.77 18.85 -1.51
C ASP A 109 15.51 18.29 -0.82
N PRO A 110 15.67 17.46 0.23
CA PRO A 110 14.53 16.90 0.96
C PRO A 110 13.59 17.95 1.55
N ALA A 111 14.06 19.18 1.82
CA ALA A 111 13.19 20.23 2.32
C ALA A 111 12.25 20.80 1.24
N ASP A 112 12.63 20.74 -0.04
CA ASP A 112 11.73 21.05 -1.16
C ASP A 112 10.69 19.95 -1.36
N GLY A 113 11.12 18.68 -1.31
CA GLY A 113 10.21 17.54 -1.33
C GLY A 113 9.20 17.56 -0.17
N TRP A 114 9.66 17.84 1.04
CA TRP A 114 8.79 17.89 2.23
C TRP A 114 7.65 18.90 2.08
N ARG A 115 7.89 20.05 1.42
CA ARG A 115 6.88 21.07 1.15
C ARG A 115 5.84 20.65 0.10
N LEU A 116 6.14 19.62 -0.69
CA LEU A 116 5.21 19.01 -1.64
C LEU A 116 4.39 17.86 -1.02
N LEU A 117 4.54 17.62 0.27
CA LEU A 117 3.61 16.80 1.04
C LEU A 117 2.46 17.69 1.54
N SER A 118 1.24 17.17 1.57
CA SER A 118 0.11 17.83 2.21
C SER A 118 0.44 18.14 3.68
N THR A 119 -0.18 19.18 4.25
CA THR A 119 0.00 19.49 5.68
C THR A 119 -0.30 18.26 6.55
N ARG A 120 -1.30 17.47 6.17
CA ARG A 120 -1.66 16.21 6.81
C ARG A 120 -0.54 15.17 6.71
N ARG A 121 -0.01 14.93 5.51
CA ARG A 121 1.07 13.96 5.30
C ARG A 121 2.30 14.35 6.13
N GLN A 122 2.63 15.63 6.24
CA GLN A 122 3.74 16.11 7.07
C GLN A 122 3.56 15.84 8.57
N GLN A 123 2.32 15.72 9.08
CA GLN A 123 2.05 15.45 10.49
C GLN A 123 2.26 13.97 10.86
N VAL A 124 2.00 13.07 9.92
CA VAL A 124 2.10 11.61 10.14
C VAL A 124 3.38 11.00 9.60
N GLU A 125 4.10 11.70 8.73
CA GLU A 125 5.39 11.27 8.20
C GLU A 125 6.49 11.45 9.26
N ASP A 126 7.29 10.41 9.48
CA ASP A 126 8.45 10.53 10.36
C ASP A 126 9.51 11.41 9.69
N ARG A 127 9.62 12.63 10.19
CA ARG A 127 10.50 13.64 9.60
C ARG A 127 11.96 13.20 9.64
N GLU A 128 12.43 12.56 10.70
CA GLU A 128 13.84 12.15 10.80
C GLU A 128 14.18 11.08 9.75
N SER A 129 13.36 10.05 9.62
CA SER A 129 13.52 9.00 8.61
C SER A 129 13.43 9.55 7.19
N TYR A 130 12.50 10.48 6.94
CA TYR A 130 12.38 11.15 5.64
C TYR A 130 13.69 11.86 5.25
N TYR A 131 14.22 12.69 6.16
CA TYR A 131 15.47 13.43 5.93
C TYR A 131 16.72 12.54 5.96
N THR A 132 16.63 11.31 6.47
CA THR A 132 17.71 10.32 6.43
C THR A 132 17.69 9.53 5.12
N TYR A 133 16.50 9.11 4.68
CA TYR A 133 16.32 8.23 3.52
C TYR A 133 16.63 8.94 2.20
N TRP A 134 16.01 10.08 1.92
CA TRP A 134 16.11 10.70 0.59
C TRP A 134 17.53 11.12 0.20
N PRO A 135 18.36 11.69 1.10
CA PRO A 135 19.76 11.98 0.80
C PRO A 135 20.62 10.74 0.53
N SER A 136 20.17 9.54 0.94
CA SER A 136 20.90 8.29 0.67
C SER A 136 20.82 7.85 -0.80
N LEU A 137 19.91 8.45 -1.59
CA LEU A 137 19.70 8.14 -3.00
C LEU A 137 20.50 9.07 -3.91
N SER A 138 21.00 8.56 -5.03
CA SER A 138 21.54 9.35 -6.14
C SER A 138 20.46 9.75 -7.14
N SER A 139 19.45 8.91 -7.35
CA SER A 139 18.28 9.23 -8.17
C SER A 139 17.05 8.41 -7.77
N ALA A 140 15.87 8.92 -8.13
CA ALA A 140 14.60 8.22 -8.03
C ALA A 140 13.68 8.62 -9.20
N SER A 141 12.87 7.70 -9.71
CA SER A 141 11.88 7.93 -10.75
C SER A 141 10.72 6.93 -10.66
N VAL A 142 9.63 7.21 -11.38
CA VAL A 142 8.51 6.27 -11.52
C VAL A 142 8.36 5.77 -12.96
N SER A 143 7.86 4.55 -13.12
CA SER A 143 7.49 3.94 -14.40
C SER A 143 6.27 3.04 -14.25
N GLY A 144 5.65 2.67 -15.38
CA GLY A 144 4.52 1.75 -15.39
C GLY A 144 3.31 2.26 -14.60
N CYS A 145 3.07 3.58 -14.62
CA CYS A 145 2.10 4.18 -13.74
C CYS A 145 0.66 4.06 -14.23
N VAL A 146 -0.27 3.88 -13.31
CA VAL A 146 -1.72 3.93 -13.51
C VAL A 146 -2.29 4.98 -12.56
N TYR A 147 -2.91 6.02 -13.13
CA TYR A 147 -3.58 7.07 -12.37
C TYR A 147 -5.09 6.84 -12.37
N GLU A 148 -5.71 6.94 -11.21
CA GLU A 148 -7.15 6.84 -11.05
C GLU A 148 -7.77 8.22 -10.76
N PRO A 149 -9.02 8.49 -11.19
CA PRO A 149 -9.72 9.74 -10.88
C PRO A 149 -9.88 10.03 -9.38
N SER A 150 -9.71 9.03 -8.52
CA SER A 150 -9.68 9.14 -7.06
C SER A 150 -8.45 9.89 -6.53
N GLY A 151 -7.46 10.18 -7.39
CA GLY A 151 -6.19 10.80 -7.02
C GLY A 151 -5.10 9.79 -6.67
N SER A 152 -5.36 8.47 -6.75
CA SER A 152 -4.31 7.48 -6.56
C SER A 152 -3.45 7.30 -7.81
N LEU A 153 -2.15 7.15 -7.60
CA LEU A 153 -1.15 6.89 -8.62
C LEU A 153 -0.35 5.65 -8.23
N ASP A 154 -0.64 4.51 -8.87
CA ASP A 154 0.12 3.28 -8.74
C ASP A 154 1.30 3.32 -9.70
N CYS A 155 2.52 3.12 -9.22
CA CYS A 155 3.73 3.15 -10.04
C CYS A 155 4.77 2.14 -9.54
N ARG A 156 5.66 1.73 -10.44
CA ARG A 156 6.96 1.17 -10.08
C ARG A 156 7.94 2.29 -9.80
N VAL A 157 8.38 2.43 -8.56
CA VAL A 157 9.45 3.35 -8.14
C VAL A 157 10.79 2.69 -8.38
N ASN A 158 11.67 3.39 -9.10
CA ASN A 158 13.03 2.96 -9.37
C ASN A 158 13.99 3.91 -8.65
N THR A 159 14.96 3.35 -7.93
CA THR A 159 15.93 4.13 -7.15
C THR A 159 17.34 3.71 -7.50
N VAL A 160 18.29 4.62 -7.37
CA VAL A 160 19.72 4.33 -7.36
C VAL A 160 20.29 4.94 -6.09
N ASP A 161 21.04 4.17 -5.29
CA ASP A 161 21.71 4.71 -4.10
C ASP A 161 23.01 5.46 -4.46
N LYS A 162 23.69 6.06 -3.47
CA LYS A 162 24.99 6.73 -3.72
C LYS A 162 26.12 5.78 -4.13
N ALA A 163 25.99 4.47 -3.90
CA ALA A 163 26.94 3.46 -4.33
C ALA A 163 26.65 2.92 -5.75
N GLY A 164 25.60 3.40 -6.41
CA GLY A 164 25.17 2.97 -7.74
C GLY A 164 24.31 1.70 -7.72
N LYS A 165 23.92 1.19 -6.55
CA LYS A 165 23.01 0.04 -6.45
C LYS A 165 21.61 0.47 -6.86
N THR A 166 20.98 -0.33 -7.72
CA THR A 166 19.62 -0.09 -8.18
C THR A 166 18.61 -0.83 -7.30
N GLY A 167 17.44 -0.22 -7.13
CA GLY A 167 16.28 -0.80 -6.45
C GLY A 167 15.01 -0.52 -7.27
N SER A 168 14.03 -1.40 -7.15
CA SER A 168 12.73 -1.21 -7.81
C SER A 168 11.63 -1.80 -6.95
N SER A 169 10.51 -1.07 -6.84
CA SER A 169 9.43 -1.43 -5.94
C SER A 169 8.08 -0.87 -6.41
N GLU A 170 6.99 -1.60 -6.23
CA GLU A 170 5.64 -1.08 -6.48
C GLU A 170 5.23 -0.16 -5.33
N ALA A 171 4.71 1.03 -5.66
CA ALA A 171 4.21 1.99 -4.69
C ALA A 171 2.94 2.67 -5.20
N ARG A 172 2.03 2.94 -4.26
CA ARG A 172 0.84 3.76 -4.48
C ARG A 172 1.03 5.11 -3.82
N PHE A 173 0.90 6.17 -4.61
CA PHE A 173 0.88 7.54 -4.13
C PHE A 173 -0.55 8.07 -4.14
N TRP A 174 -0.81 9.03 -3.28
CA TRP A 174 -2.08 9.73 -3.22
C TRP A 174 -1.81 11.18 -3.50
N LEU A 175 -2.46 11.72 -4.52
CA LEU A 175 -2.30 13.11 -4.92
C LEU A 175 -3.55 13.87 -4.46
N THR A 176 -3.35 15.04 -3.88
CA THR A 176 -4.43 15.98 -3.57
C THR A 176 -4.08 17.38 -4.10
N SER A 177 -5.04 18.32 -4.07
CA SER A 177 -4.78 19.74 -4.30
C SER A 177 -4.88 20.49 -2.97
N GLU A 178 -3.80 21.12 -2.54
CA GLU A 178 -3.75 21.97 -1.36
C GLU A 178 -3.31 23.37 -1.80
N ASN A 179 -4.11 24.40 -1.50
CA ASN A 179 -3.85 25.78 -1.91
C ASN A 179 -3.59 25.98 -3.42
N GLY A 180 -4.26 25.19 -4.27
CA GLY A 180 -4.12 25.26 -5.73
C GLY A 180 -2.85 24.58 -6.27
N GLN A 181 -2.16 23.81 -5.44
CA GLN A 181 -0.97 23.05 -5.81
C GLN A 181 -1.22 21.55 -5.61
N ILE A 182 -0.76 20.73 -6.56
CA ILE A 182 -0.74 19.28 -6.38
C ILE A 182 0.31 18.90 -5.35
N VAL A 183 -0.07 18.10 -4.36
CA VAL A 183 0.79 17.61 -3.27
C VAL A 183 0.57 16.11 -3.06
N ILE A 184 1.54 15.44 -2.43
CA ILE A 184 1.42 14.05 -2.02
C ILE A 184 0.77 13.97 -0.65
N ASP A 185 -0.25 13.13 -0.54
CA ASP A 185 -1.05 12.96 0.66
C ASP A 185 -0.90 11.55 1.27
N VAL A 186 -1.60 11.32 2.39
CA VAL A 186 -1.67 10.02 3.05
C VAL A 186 -2.50 9.01 2.24
N ALA A 187 -2.38 7.74 2.61
CA ALA A 187 -3.13 6.69 1.96
C ALA A 187 -4.64 6.88 2.10
N GLY A 188 -5.40 6.59 1.03
CA GLY A 188 -6.85 6.80 0.96
C GLY A 188 -7.29 8.11 0.30
N GLY A 189 -6.36 9.03 0.02
CA GLY A 189 -6.63 10.25 -0.72
C GLY A 189 -7.05 11.43 0.16
N GLY A 190 -7.00 12.63 -0.43
CA GLY A 190 -7.30 13.91 0.25
C GLY A 190 -8.69 14.47 -0.02
N GLY A 191 -9.60 13.67 -0.59
CA GLY A 191 -10.97 14.09 -0.82
C GLY A 191 -11.68 14.44 0.51
N PRO A 192 -12.63 15.39 0.51
CA PRO A 192 -13.31 15.84 1.74
C PRO A 192 -13.99 14.70 2.50
N GLU A 193 -14.48 13.68 1.81
CA GLU A 193 -15.07 12.48 2.42
C GLU A 193 -14.05 11.67 3.23
N GLN A 194 -12.84 11.49 2.70
CA GLN A 194 -11.79 10.72 3.37
C GLN A 194 -11.25 11.46 4.59
N LEU A 195 -11.17 12.79 4.50
CA LEU A 195 -10.82 13.66 5.62
C LEU A 195 -11.87 13.56 6.75
N ALA A 196 -13.15 13.70 6.41
CA ALA A 196 -14.23 13.58 7.38
C ALA A 196 -14.27 12.17 8.01
N ALA A 197 -13.97 11.13 7.25
CA ALA A 197 -13.91 9.76 7.76
C ALA A 197 -12.75 9.54 8.74
N GLU A 198 -11.59 10.12 8.48
CA GLU A 198 -10.44 10.06 9.40
C GLU A 198 -10.73 10.81 10.71
N ASP A 199 -11.27 12.02 10.63
CA ASP A 199 -11.67 12.80 11.81
C ASP A 199 -12.64 12.01 12.70
N GLU A 200 -13.59 11.31 12.08
CA GLU A 200 -14.58 10.49 12.78
C GLU A 200 -13.96 9.20 13.36
N LEU A 201 -13.08 8.51 12.62
CA LEU A 201 -12.32 7.37 13.13
C LEU A 201 -11.47 7.75 14.35
N GLU A 202 -10.82 8.92 14.31
CA GLU A 202 -10.02 9.42 15.44
C GLU A 202 -10.92 9.81 16.63
N ARG A 203 -12.08 10.43 16.39
CA ARG A 203 -13.06 10.70 17.45
C ARG A 203 -13.49 9.40 18.15
N LEU A 204 -13.84 8.37 17.38
CA LEU A 204 -14.22 7.04 17.89
C LEU A 204 -13.06 6.38 18.65
N ARG A 205 -11.82 6.57 18.19
CA ARG A 205 -10.62 6.08 18.87
C ARG A 205 -10.40 6.77 20.22
N LEU A 206 -10.53 8.09 20.28
CA LEU A 206 -10.43 8.84 21.53
C LEU A 206 -11.49 8.40 22.55
N GLU A 207 -12.71 8.12 22.10
CA GLU A 207 -13.77 7.57 22.95
C GLU A 207 -13.44 6.17 23.45
N SER A 208 -12.93 5.30 22.57
CA SER A 208 -12.56 3.92 22.89
C SER A 208 -11.37 3.84 23.86
N THR A 209 -10.41 4.74 23.72
CA THR A 209 -9.16 4.74 24.50
C THR A 209 -9.31 5.36 25.89
N ALA A 210 -10.31 6.22 26.12
CA ALA A 210 -10.52 6.88 27.42
C ALA A 210 -10.72 5.90 28.60
N GLY A 211 -11.20 4.68 28.33
CA GLY A 211 -11.42 3.63 29.32
C GLY A 211 -10.74 2.29 28.99
N LEU A 212 -9.78 2.28 28.06
CA LEU A 212 -9.13 1.04 27.64
C LEU A 212 -8.28 0.46 28.78
N VAL A 213 -8.48 -0.84 29.04
CA VAL A 213 -7.72 -1.60 30.04
C VAL A 213 -7.04 -2.77 29.36
N HIS A 214 -5.75 -2.93 29.62
CA HIS A 214 -4.94 -4.06 29.16
C HIS A 214 -4.81 -5.11 30.27
N ASP A 215 -5.73 -6.08 30.28
CA ASP A 215 -5.84 -7.13 31.31
C ASP A 215 -5.75 -8.55 30.72
N ASP A 216 -5.16 -8.67 29.51
CA ASP A 216 -4.96 -9.92 28.77
C ASP A 216 -6.26 -10.68 28.44
N ARG A 217 -7.44 -10.05 28.64
CA ARG A 217 -8.73 -10.67 28.32
C ARG A 217 -8.86 -10.93 26.83
N TRP A 218 -9.61 -11.97 26.50
CA TRP A 218 -9.92 -12.30 25.12
C TRP A 218 -10.97 -11.35 24.56
N VAL A 219 -10.77 -10.93 23.31
CA VAL A 219 -11.66 -10.05 22.53
C VAL A 219 -11.74 -10.56 21.10
N ALA A 220 -12.74 -10.11 20.35
CA ALA A 220 -12.89 -10.41 18.94
C ALA A 220 -12.45 -9.23 18.08
N GLU A 221 -11.38 -9.39 17.30
CA GLU A 221 -11.01 -8.41 16.27
C GLU A 221 -11.86 -8.67 15.02
N LEU A 222 -12.74 -7.71 14.72
CA LEU A 222 -13.72 -7.80 13.64
C LEU A 222 -13.24 -7.19 12.31
N SER A 223 -12.28 -6.26 12.38
CA SER A 223 -11.65 -5.67 11.21
C SER A 223 -10.29 -5.12 11.60
N ALA A 224 -9.32 -5.23 10.70
CA ALA A 224 -7.98 -4.66 10.82
C ALA A 224 -7.53 -4.16 9.44
N LYS A 225 -7.75 -2.87 9.17
CA LYS A 225 -7.57 -2.28 7.85
C LYS A 225 -6.72 -1.02 7.92
N ARG A 226 -6.07 -0.68 6.82
CA ARG A 226 -5.44 0.62 6.63
C ARG A 226 -5.84 1.18 5.27
N PRO A 227 -5.82 2.50 5.09
CA PRO A 227 -6.16 3.07 3.81
C PRO A 227 -5.27 2.51 2.69
N GLY A 228 -5.88 2.11 1.57
CA GLY A 228 -5.23 1.46 0.44
C GLY A 228 -4.92 -0.03 0.63
N ILE A 229 -5.31 -0.67 1.74
CA ILE A 229 -5.14 -2.13 1.87
C ILE A 229 -6.10 -2.85 0.92
N SER A 230 -5.61 -3.87 0.22
CA SER A 230 -6.46 -4.77 -0.55
C SER A 230 -6.81 -6.02 0.27
N ASP A 231 -8.09 -6.35 0.32
CA ASP A 231 -8.63 -7.57 0.91
C ASP A 231 -9.56 -8.27 -0.10
N PRO A 232 -9.07 -9.30 -0.83
CA PRO A 232 -9.88 -10.01 -1.82
C PRO A 232 -11.07 -10.79 -1.24
N MET A 233 -11.14 -10.99 0.07
CA MET A 233 -12.24 -11.72 0.73
C MET A 233 -13.35 -10.80 1.20
N GLN A 234 -13.18 -9.48 1.14
CA GLN A 234 -14.18 -8.51 1.55
C GLN A 234 -14.35 -7.42 0.51
N THR A 235 -15.58 -6.95 0.35
CA THR A 235 -15.91 -5.83 -0.53
C THR A 235 -16.07 -4.58 0.33
N ALA A 236 -15.28 -3.56 0.04
CA ALA A 236 -15.37 -2.24 0.65
C ALA A 236 -16.68 -1.52 0.25
N ALA A 237 -17.06 -0.47 0.97
CA ALA A 237 -18.30 0.28 0.70
C ALA A 237 -18.33 0.91 -0.71
N ASN A 238 -17.16 1.25 -1.24
CA ASN A 238 -16.95 1.71 -2.61
C ASN A 238 -17.14 0.62 -3.70
N GLY A 239 -17.43 -0.63 -3.32
CA GLY A 239 -17.64 -1.76 -4.23
C GLY A 239 -16.38 -2.46 -4.73
N THR A 240 -15.19 -2.03 -4.28
CA THR A 240 -13.90 -2.64 -4.62
C THR A 240 -13.39 -3.55 -3.50
N HIS A 241 -12.23 -4.18 -3.71
CA HIS A 241 -11.49 -4.91 -2.67
C HIS A 241 -10.40 -4.05 -2.02
N VAL A 242 -10.44 -2.73 -2.19
CA VAL A 242 -9.48 -1.79 -1.59
C VAL A 242 -10.22 -0.89 -0.61
N PHE A 243 -9.75 -0.87 0.62
CA PHE A 243 -10.35 -0.10 1.70
C PHE A 243 -9.67 1.25 1.86
N TYR A 244 -10.46 2.33 1.83
CA TYR A 244 -10.04 3.68 2.20
C TYR A 244 -10.64 4.08 3.55
N LEU A 245 -10.33 5.28 4.05
CA LEU A 245 -10.81 5.73 5.37
C LEU A 245 -12.34 5.70 5.46
N ALA A 246 -13.02 6.19 4.43
CA ALA A 246 -14.48 6.15 4.36
C ALA A 246 -15.02 4.71 4.39
N ASP A 247 -14.36 3.77 3.74
CA ASP A 247 -14.75 2.35 3.76
C ASP A 247 -14.52 1.70 5.12
N ILE A 248 -13.41 2.03 5.79
CA ILE A 248 -13.08 1.54 7.13
C ILE A 248 -14.10 2.07 8.14
N LEU A 249 -14.48 3.35 8.05
CA LEU A 249 -15.52 3.93 8.88
C LEU A 249 -16.89 3.27 8.61
N ALA A 250 -17.25 3.10 7.33
CA ALA A 250 -18.50 2.45 6.96
C ALA A 250 -18.56 0.99 7.46
N GLU A 251 -17.46 0.25 7.40
CA GLU A 251 -17.35 -1.10 7.96
C GLU A 251 -17.56 -1.09 9.48
N HIS A 252 -16.90 -0.18 10.20
CA HIS A 252 -17.10 -0.04 11.64
C HIS A 252 -18.55 0.26 12.01
N GLN A 253 -19.18 1.22 11.31
CA GLN A 253 -20.58 1.60 11.52
C GLN A 253 -21.54 0.46 11.16
N HIS A 254 -21.24 -0.31 10.12
CA HIS A 254 -22.02 -1.49 9.76
C HIS A 254 -21.96 -2.55 10.86
N LEU A 255 -20.78 -2.82 11.41
CA LEU A 255 -20.61 -3.75 12.54
C LEU A 255 -21.33 -3.24 13.78
N GLN A 256 -21.30 -1.93 14.05
CA GLN A 256 -22.03 -1.32 15.17
C GLN A 256 -23.54 -1.49 15.02
N ALA A 257 -24.08 -1.30 13.81
CA ALA A 257 -25.50 -1.52 13.52
C ALA A 257 -25.90 -2.99 13.61
N ARG A 258 -25.02 -3.91 13.20
CA ARG A 258 -25.23 -5.37 13.29
C ARG A 258 -25.18 -5.89 14.73
N LEU A 259 -24.37 -5.27 15.58
CA LEU A 259 -24.09 -5.70 16.94
C LEU A 259 -24.48 -4.63 17.97
N PRO A 260 -25.76 -4.20 18.03
CA PRO A 260 -26.17 -3.04 18.83
C PRO A 260 -25.94 -3.22 20.34
N ASP A 261 -25.89 -4.47 20.81
CA ASP A 261 -25.70 -4.82 22.22
C ASP A 261 -24.24 -5.20 22.55
N THR A 262 -23.32 -5.12 21.58
CA THR A 262 -21.90 -5.43 21.79
C THR A 262 -21.08 -4.14 21.79
N PRO A 263 -20.32 -3.85 22.87
CA PRO A 263 -19.34 -2.78 22.85
C PRO A 263 -18.33 -2.98 21.71
N LEU A 264 -18.24 -1.99 20.81
CA LEU A 264 -17.22 -1.94 19.78
C LEU A 264 -16.23 -0.82 20.08
N LEU A 265 -14.95 -1.15 20.00
CA LEU A 265 -13.84 -0.23 20.15
C LEU A 265 -13.24 0.04 18.77
N MET A 266 -12.93 1.31 18.50
CA MET A 266 -12.03 1.69 17.42
C MET A 266 -10.65 1.91 18.02
N LEU A 267 -9.66 1.13 17.61
CA LEU A 267 -8.30 1.20 18.13
C LEU A 267 -7.30 1.34 16.99
N ARG A 268 -6.15 1.95 17.26
CA ARG A 268 -4.97 1.84 16.41
C ARG A 268 -3.93 0.93 17.04
N ARG A 269 -2.92 0.55 16.27
CA ARG A 269 -1.83 -0.32 16.70
C ARG A 269 -1.15 0.21 17.97
N GLU A 270 -0.95 1.52 18.10
CA GLU A 270 -0.33 2.15 19.28
C GLU A 270 -1.17 2.00 20.57
N ASP A 271 -2.43 1.60 20.45
CA ASP A 271 -3.32 1.48 21.60
C ASP A 271 -3.26 0.08 22.24
N TRP A 272 -2.80 -0.96 21.53
CA TRP A 272 -2.83 -2.33 22.03
C TRP A 272 -1.93 -3.32 21.26
N GLY A 273 -1.65 -4.46 21.91
CA GLY A 273 -1.16 -5.66 21.25
C GLY A 273 0.24 -5.59 20.66
N LYS A 274 0.58 -6.65 19.91
CA LYS A 274 1.84 -6.72 19.18
C LYS A 274 1.88 -5.65 18.09
N GLN A 275 2.92 -4.85 18.13
CA GLN A 275 3.16 -3.79 17.19
C GLN A 275 3.45 -4.39 15.78
N GLY A 276 2.60 -4.08 14.77
CA GLY A 276 2.74 -4.55 13.38
C GLY A 276 2.75 -3.47 12.27
N ARG A 277 1.62 -3.20 11.62
CA ARG A 277 1.45 -2.11 10.63
C ARG A 277 0.50 -1.09 11.23
N ASP A 278 0.54 0.15 10.76
CA ASP A 278 -0.46 1.15 11.14
C ASP A 278 -1.82 0.74 10.54
N LEU A 279 -2.73 0.31 11.41
CA LEU A 279 -4.04 -0.26 11.10
C LEU A 279 -5.08 0.36 12.04
N TRP A 280 -6.27 0.56 11.50
CA TRP A 280 -7.50 0.79 12.25
C TRP A 280 -8.13 -0.56 12.56
N HIS A 281 -8.42 -0.80 13.83
CA HIS A 281 -8.98 -2.03 14.36
C HIS A 281 -10.39 -1.77 14.87
N THR A 282 -11.36 -2.56 14.40
CA THR A 282 -12.67 -2.67 15.06
C THR A 282 -12.65 -3.90 15.96
N VAL A 283 -12.78 -3.69 17.27
CA VAL A 283 -12.69 -4.75 18.28
C VAL A 283 -14.01 -4.86 19.02
N ALA A 284 -14.61 -6.05 19.03
CA ALA A 284 -15.76 -6.37 19.86
C ALA A 284 -15.32 -6.91 21.22
N ASP A 285 -15.90 -6.32 22.26
CA ASP A 285 -15.71 -6.74 23.65
C ASP A 285 -17.08 -6.91 24.34
N PRO A 286 -17.81 -8.01 24.05
CA PRO A 286 -19.05 -8.34 24.76
C PRO A 286 -18.81 -8.72 26.23
N GLY A 287 -17.55 -8.83 26.66
CA GLY A 287 -17.16 -9.39 27.94
C GLY A 287 -17.33 -10.91 28.04
N GLY A 288 -16.68 -11.51 29.02
CA GLY A 288 -16.90 -12.92 29.39
C GLY A 288 -16.17 -13.96 28.53
N PHE A 289 -15.38 -13.57 27.52
CA PHE A 289 -14.49 -14.51 26.84
C PHE A 289 -13.35 -14.95 27.75
N THR A 290 -13.21 -16.25 27.96
CA THR A 290 -12.17 -16.84 28.82
C THR A 290 -11.06 -17.52 28.01
N SER A 291 -11.30 -17.75 26.72
CA SER A 291 -10.37 -18.41 25.81
C SER A 291 -10.55 -17.94 24.37
N ALA A 292 -9.56 -18.20 23.52
CA ALA A 292 -9.68 -18.03 22.06
C ALA A 292 -10.86 -18.84 21.48
N ALA A 293 -11.12 -20.03 22.03
CA ALA A 293 -12.21 -20.88 21.57
C ALA A 293 -13.60 -20.28 21.86
N ASP A 294 -13.73 -19.52 22.95
CA ASP A 294 -14.98 -18.79 23.25
C ASP A 294 -15.22 -17.70 22.19
N VAL A 295 -14.16 -16.99 21.80
CA VAL A 295 -14.22 -15.99 20.73
C VAL A 295 -14.55 -16.65 19.40
N ASP A 296 -13.90 -17.76 19.03
CA ASP A 296 -14.18 -18.48 17.78
C ASP A 296 -15.66 -18.95 17.72
N ALA A 297 -16.18 -19.48 18.83
CA ALA A 297 -17.58 -19.88 18.93
C ALA A 297 -18.53 -18.69 18.78
N TRP A 298 -18.19 -17.54 19.40
CA TRP A 298 -18.95 -16.31 19.26
C TRP A 298 -18.89 -15.76 17.83
N CYS A 299 -17.72 -15.78 17.18
CA CYS A 299 -17.55 -15.39 15.78
C CYS A 299 -18.45 -16.23 14.87
N ALA A 300 -18.44 -17.56 15.01
CA ALA A 300 -19.27 -18.46 14.21
C ALA A 300 -20.78 -18.24 14.44
N ALA A 301 -21.19 -17.93 15.68
CA ALA A 301 -22.58 -17.62 15.99
C ALA A 301 -23.02 -16.25 15.46
N THR A 302 -22.10 -15.27 15.46
CA THR A 302 -22.34 -13.89 15.05
C THR A 302 -22.37 -13.74 13.54
N PHE A 303 -21.56 -14.53 12.83
CA PHE A 303 -21.44 -14.54 11.38
C PHE A 303 -21.77 -15.94 10.80
N PRO A 304 -23.00 -16.44 10.99
CA PRO A 304 -23.38 -17.80 10.57
C PRO A 304 -23.35 -18.00 9.05
N GLU A 305 -23.34 -16.91 8.27
CA GLU A 305 -23.19 -16.92 6.82
C GLU A 305 -21.74 -17.12 6.35
N LEU A 306 -20.75 -16.98 7.25
CA LEU A 306 -19.33 -17.11 6.94
C LEU A 306 -18.76 -18.42 7.49
N SER A 307 -17.74 -18.96 6.82
CA SER A 307 -17.02 -20.14 7.32
C SER A 307 -15.57 -20.16 6.86
N GLY A 308 -14.76 -21.02 7.49
CA GLY A 308 -13.38 -21.24 7.10
C GLY A 308 -12.57 -19.93 7.04
N LYS A 309 -11.97 -19.65 5.88
CA LYS A 309 -11.11 -18.48 5.68
C LYS A 309 -11.90 -17.17 5.72
N GLU A 310 -13.15 -17.15 5.27
CA GLU A 310 -13.96 -15.92 5.26
C GLU A 310 -14.31 -15.51 6.68
N LEU A 311 -14.68 -16.47 7.54
CA LEU A 311 -14.90 -16.22 8.96
C LEU A 311 -13.62 -15.75 9.65
N ALA A 312 -12.50 -16.43 9.40
CA ALA A 312 -11.20 -16.04 9.94
C ALA A 312 -10.69 -14.69 9.40
N ASN A 313 -11.19 -14.21 8.27
CA ASN A 313 -10.90 -12.88 7.75
C ASN A 313 -11.79 -11.81 8.40
N GLN A 314 -12.99 -12.18 8.84
CA GLN A 314 -13.97 -11.28 9.46
C GLN A 314 -13.84 -11.18 10.98
N CYS A 315 -13.42 -12.24 11.67
CA CYS A 315 -13.48 -12.29 13.12
C CYS A 315 -12.38 -13.22 13.66
N THR A 316 -11.45 -12.66 14.44
CA THR A 316 -10.34 -13.43 15.00
C THR A 316 -10.16 -13.21 16.51
N PRO A 317 -9.74 -14.25 17.24
CA PRO A 317 -9.42 -14.15 18.65
C PRO A 317 -8.13 -13.35 18.88
N ARG A 318 -8.21 -12.34 19.75
CA ARG A 318 -7.07 -11.53 20.19
C ARG A 318 -7.11 -11.33 21.70
N GLN A 319 -5.96 -11.05 22.30
CA GLN A 319 -5.87 -10.64 23.71
C GLN A 319 -5.67 -9.14 23.82
N MET A 320 -6.40 -8.51 24.74
CA MET A 320 -6.27 -7.09 25.08
C MET A 320 -5.01 -6.85 25.93
N THR A 321 -3.86 -6.90 25.27
CA THR A 321 -2.54 -6.69 25.88
C THR A 321 -2.04 -5.27 25.62
N ALA A 322 -1.14 -4.78 26.47
CA ALA A 322 -0.52 -3.47 26.25
C ALA A 322 0.35 -3.49 24.98
N PRO A 323 0.56 -2.33 24.31
CA PRO A 323 1.47 -2.22 23.17
C PRO A 323 2.86 -2.82 23.43
N HIS A 324 3.32 -3.73 22.56
CA HIS A 324 4.65 -4.37 22.67
C HIS A 324 5.23 -4.83 21.31
N ASP A 325 6.55 -4.88 21.18
CA ASP A 325 7.27 -5.32 19.96
C ASP A 325 7.33 -6.86 19.79
#